data_AF-A0A9N9MM82-F1
#
_entry.id   AF-A0A9N9MM82-F1
#
_cell.length_a   1.000
_cell.length_b   1.000
_cell.length_c   1.000
_cell.angle_alpha   90.00
_cell.angle_beta   90.00
_cell.angle_gamma   90.00
#
_symmetry.space_group_name_H-M   'P 1'
#
loop_
_entity.id
_entity.type
_entity.pdbx_description
1 polymer ?
#
loop_
_entity_poly.entity_id
_entity_poly.type
_entity_poly.pdbx_seq_one_letter_code
_entity_poly.pdbx_strand_id
1 'polypeptide(L)'
;MADPGFNKSRLQNFKNKGKDQDEMRRRRNEVTVELRKNKREETLQKRRNVPLPDSTDEDDLDKTLTNTNLEQLVAQAATVSNPSLQLMAVQSARKLLSSDRNPPIDALIQSGILPILVKCLERHENPPLQFEAAWALTNIASGTSAQTNKVVAAGAVPLFLMLLRSPHQNVCEQAVWALGNIIGDGPVLRDYVIELGVVEPLLSFIKPEIPISFLRNVTWVIVNLCRNKDPPPPIHTIEELLPALSILIHHTDINILVDTVWALSYLTDGGNEQIQMVIDCDIVPKLIPLLSHKEVKVQTAALRAVGNIVTGTDEQTQIVLNCDALSHFPALLTHPKDKICKEAVWFLSNITAGNQRQVQAVINAGLLPKIIHNLTKGDFQTQKEAAWAISNLTIGGNKEQVARLIQEGVIPPFCDLLNCKDATVIQVVLDGINNMLKMAGPEVETLCNMIEECSGLDKIEALQNHDNIEIYKLAYDIIEQYFSGDGEDDPNLVPSAADGEFNFDPNTNIPNEGFKF
;
A
#
# COMPACT_ATOMS: atom_id res chain seq x y z
N MET A 1 36.58 -19.49 18.38
CA MET A 1 35.17 -19.60 17.97
C MET A 1 34.64 -18.19 17.87
N ALA A 2 34.49 -17.67 16.66
CA ALA A 2 34.09 -16.30 16.38
C ALA A 2 32.61 -16.27 15.98
N ASP A 3 31.91 -15.28 16.50
CA ASP A 3 30.49 -14.95 16.32
C ASP A 3 30.19 -14.54 14.85
N PRO A 4 29.22 -15.15 14.15
CA PRO A 4 28.91 -14.83 12.74
C PRO A 4 28.14 -13.51 12.52
N GLY A 5 27.75 -12.79 13.57
CA GLY A 5 26.81 -11.66 13.47
C GLY A 5 27.34 -10.33 12.92
N PHE A 6 28.65 -10.13 12.75
CA PHE A 6 29.22 -8.78 12.58
C PHE A 6 29.83 -8.45 11.21
N ASN A 7 29.78 -9.34 10.21
CA ASN A 7 30.50 -9.13 8.94
C ASN A 7 29.67 -8.70 7.72
N LYS A 8 28.35 -8.51 7.82
CA LYS A 8 27.54 -8.03 6.67
C LYS A 8 27.60 -6.51 6.45
N SER A 9 27.94 -5.72 7.47
CA SER A 9 27.97 -4.24 7.37
C SER A 9 29.26 -3.68 6.74
N ARG A 10 30.35 -4.46 6.65
CA ARG A 10 31.65 -3.96 6.16
C ARG A 10 31.94 -4.23 4.69
N LEU A 11 31.16 -5.07 4.00
CA LEU A 11 31.34 -5.33 2.56
C LEU A 11 30.62 -4.34 1.63
N GLN A 12 29.84 -3.39 2.17
CA GLN A 12 29.18 -2.34 1.37
C GLN A 12 30.13 -1.21 0.92
N ASN A 13 31.38 -1.19 1.41
CA ASN A 13 32.32 -0.10 1.15
C ASN A 13 33.26 -0.30 -0.06
N PHE A 14 33.00 -1.26 -0.94
CA PHE A 14 33.82 -1.45 -2.14
C PHE A 14 32.97 -1.66 -3.40
N LYS A 15 32.62 -0.53 -4.03
CA LYS A 15 32.61 -0.23 -5.48
C LYS A 15 31.37 0.58 -5.88
N ASN A 16 31.55 1.90 -5.85
CA ASN A 16 30.75 2.86 -6.61
C ASN A 16 30.93 2.60 -8.12
N LYS A 17 30.15 1.65 -8.67
CA LYS A 17 29.94 1.50 -10.11
C LYS A 17 28.52 0.96 -10.36
N GLY A 18 27.61 1.89 -10.69
CA GLY A 18 26.24 1.63 -11.10
C GLY A 18 25.27 1.53 -9.92
N LYS A 19 24.56 2.61 -9.61
CA LYS A 19 23.28 2.51 -8.88
C LYS A 19 22.35 1.73 -9.82
N ASP A 20 22.16 0.44 -9.57
CA ASP A 20 21.36 -0.45 -10.42
C ASP A 20 19.88 -0.03 -10.35
N GLN A 21 19.19 0.00 -11.49
CA GLN A 21 17.77 0.40 -11.59
C GLN A 21 16.89 -0.50 -10.70
N ASP A 22 17.26 -1.78 -10.59
CA ASP A 22 16.61 -2.76 -9.71
C ASP A 22 16.88 -2.50 -8.22
N GLU A 23 18.05 -1.95 -7.86
CA GLU A 23 18.39 -1.62 -6.47
C GLU A 23 17.54 -0.45 -5.96
N MET A 24 17.19 0.50 -6.82
CA MET A 24 16.33 1.64 -6.48
C MET A 24 14.88 1.22 -6.21
N ARG A 25 14.32 0.31 -7.02
CA ARG A 25 13.00 -0.30 -6.74
C ARG A 25 13.03 -1.12 -5.44
N ARG A 26 14.12 -1.84 -5.16
CA ARG A 26 14.28 -2.69 -3.95
C ARG A 26 14.46 -1.91 -2.64
N ARG A 27 15.33 -0.89 -2.60
CA ARG A 27 15.58 -0.06 -1.40
C ARG A 27 14.30 0.54 -0.82
N ARG A 28 13.29 0.75 -1.66
CA ARG A 28 11.99 1.31 -1.28
C ARG A 28 11.06 0.30 -0.58
N ASN A 29 11.02 -0.95 -1.06
CA ASN A 29 10.18 -2.00 -0.46
C ASN A 29 10.59 -2.26 1.00
N GLU A 30 11.86 -2.09 1.34
CA GLU A 30 12.38 -2.27 2.71
C GLU A 30 12.04 -1.11 3.67
N VAL A 31 11.72 0.09 3.16
CA VAL A 31 11.46 1.29 3.99
C VAL A 31 10.00 1.40 4.45
N THR A 32 9.09 0.57 3.92
CA THR A 32 7.65 0.64 4.27
C THR A 32 7.34 -0.25 5.50
N VAL A 33 7.71 0.21 6.69
CA VAL A 33 7.31 -0.45 7.95
C VAL A 33 5.88 -0.03 8.34
N GLU A 34 4.86 -0.75 7.86
CA GLU A 34 3.42 -0.50 8.14
C GLU A 34 2.80 -1.43 9.22
N LEU A 35 3.59 -1.91 10.19
CA LEU A 35 3.13 -2.90 11.18
C LEU A 35 2.00 -2.45 12.12
N ARG A 36 1.76 -1.14 12.32
CA ARG A 36 0.74 -0.63 13.26
C ARG A 36 -0.60 -0.28 12.64
N LYS A 37 -0.64 -0.03 11.33
CA LYS A 37 -1.86 0.38 10.62
C LYS A 37 -2.69 -0.83 10.17
N ASN A 38 -2.00 -1.90 9.78
CA ASN A 38 -2.61 -3.17 9.35
C ASN A 38 -3.53 -3.76 10.44
N LYS A 39 -3.07 -3.78 11.70
CA LYS A 39 -3.84 -4.36 12.82
C LYS A 39 -5.18 -3.67 13.11
N ARG A 40 -5.27 -2.36 12.85
CA ARG A 40 -6.53 -1.59 13.01
C ARG A 40 -7.48 -1.81 11.84
N GLU A 41 -6.96 -1.88 10.62
CA GLU A 41 -7.77 -2.18 9.43
C GLU A 41 -8.30 -3.63 9.44
N GLU A 42 -7.48 -4.60 9.88
CA GLU A 42 -7.86 -6.00 10.10
C GLU A 42 -9.06 -6.11 11.07
N THR A 43 -9.01 -5.41 12.20
CA THR A 43 -10.08 -5.42 13.20
C THR A 43 -11.38 -4.81 12.67
N LEU A 44 -11.29 -3.74 11.87
CA LEU A 44 -12.46 -3.10 11.25
C LEU A 44 -13.09 -3.98 10.16
N GLN A 45 -12.31 -4.77 9.44
CA GLN A 45 -12.80 -5.65 8.37
C GLN A 45 -13.44 -6.93 8.90
N LYS A 46 -12.95 -7.52 10.00
CA LYS A 46 -13.64 -8.63 10.70
C LYS A 46 -15.06 -8.25 11.15
N ARG A 47 -15.31 -6.95 11.40
CA ARG A 47 -16.61 -6.42 11.83
C ARG A 47 -17.49 -5.89 10.70
N ARG A 48 -17.00 -5.85 9.45
CA ARG A 48 -17.70 -5.20 8.32
C ARG A 48 -19.00 -5.89 7.93
N ASN A 49 -19.08 -7.21 8.10
CA ASN A 49 -20.22 -7.99 7.67
C ASN A 49 -21.20 -8.34 8.81
N VAL A 50 -20.96 -7.93 10.06
CA VAL A 50 -21.85 -8.25 11.22
C VAL A 50 -23.25 -7.69 10.93
N PRO A 51 -24.33 -8.50 10.94
CA PRO A 51 -25.64 -8.01 10.59
C PRO A 51 -26.10 -7.19 11.80
N LEU A 52 -26.62 -5.98 11.56
CA LEU A 52 -27.39 -5.33 12.60
C LEU A 52 -28.62 -6.22 12.83
N PRO A 53 -28.91 -6.65 14.07
CA PRO A 53 -30.13 -7.37 14.34
C PRO A 53 -31.34 -6.49 13.94
N ASP A 54 -32.38 -7.09 13.37
CA ASP A 54 -33.66 -6.39 13.21
C ASP A 54 -34.10 -5.85 14.57
N SER A 55 -34.37 -4.55 14.63
CA SER A 55 -34.54 -3.75 15.85
C SER A 55 -35.85 -4.02 16.62
N THR A 56 -36.35 -5.25 16.60
CA THR A 56 -37.61 -5.63 17.27
C THR A 56 -37.41 -6.33 18.61
N ASP A 57 -36.17 -6.68 18.99
CA ASP A 57 -35.86 -7.47 20.19
C ASP A 57 -34.83 -6.79 21.14
N GLU A 58 -34.66 -5.45 21.09
CA GLU A 58 -33.66 -4.75 21.93
C GLU A 58 -34.04 -4.59 23.41
N ASP A 59 -35.29 -4.86 23.80
CA ASP A 59 -35.81 -4.43 25.11
C ASP A 59 -35.53 -5.36 26.32
N ASP A 60 -34.72 -6.42 26.21
CA ASP A 60 -34.59 -7.40 27.33
C ASP A 60 -33.16 -7.85 27.70
N LEU A 61 -32.13 -7.18 27.18
CA LEU A 61 -30.73 -7.67 27.27
C LEU A 61 -29.88 -7.12 28.42
N ASP A 62 -30.40 -6.26 29.30
CA ASP A 62 -29.65 -5.74 30.45
C ASP A 62 -29.84 -6.58 31.73
N LYS A 63 -29.59 -7.88 31.63
CA LYS A 63 -29.48 -8.76 32.80
C LYS A 63 -28.03 -9.09 33.06
N THR A 64 -27.53 -8.58 34.19
CA THR A 64 -26.20 -8.85 34.75
C THR A 64 -25.84 -10.34 34.61
N LEU A 65 -24.85 -10.64 33.78
CA LEU A 65 -24.31 -11.99 33.62
C LEU A 65 -23.67 -12.45 34.93
N THR A 66 -24.29 -13.40 35.62
CA THR A 66 -23.69 -14.10 36.75
C THR A 66 -23.12 -15.45 36.29
N ASN A 67 -22.04 -15.93 36.91
CA ASN A 67 -21.45 -17.24 36.59
C ASN A 67 -22.47 -18.38 36.69
N THR A 68 -23.40 -18.31 37.66
CA THR A 68 -24.49 -19.28 37.84
C THR A 68 -25.43 -19.35 36.62
N ASN A 69 -25.69 -18.22 35.95
CA ASN A 69 -26.51 -18.20 34.75
C ASN A 69 -25.79 -18.84 33.55
N LEU A 70 -24.46 -18.71 33.46
CA LEU A 70 -23.65 -19.32 32.39
C LEU A 70 -23.52 -20.84 32.55
N GLU A 71 -23.35 -21.34 33.78
CA GLU A 71 -23.31 -22.79 34.05
C GLU A 71 -24.63 -23.47 33.69
N GLN A 72 -25.76 -22.85 34.05
CA GLN A 72 -27.08 -23.35 33.68
C GLN A 72 -27.29 -23.35 32.16
N LEU A 73 -26.85 -22.28 31.47
CA LEU A 73 -26.90 -22.19 30.02
C LEU A 73 -26.13 -23.33 29.35
N VAL A 74 -24.90 -23.62 29.81
CA VAL A 74 -24.06 -24.71 29.32
C VAL A 74 -24.73 -26.06 29.55
N ALA A 75 -25.28 -26.30 30.75
CA ALA A 75 -26.00 -27.53 31.06
C ALA A 75 -27.22 -27.75 30.15
N GLN A 76 -28.00 -26.70 29.90
CA GLN A 76 -29.15 -26.75 29.00
C GLN A 76 -28.73 -26.99 27.54
N ALA A 77 -27.66 -26.33 27.06
CA ALA A 77 -27.12 -26.54 25.73
C ALA A 77 -26.57 -27.97 25.52
N ALA A 78 -26.09 -28.61 26.59
CA ALA A 78 -25.64 -30.01 26.56
C ALA A 78 -26.77 -31.04 26.57
N THR A 79 -28.03 -30.63 26.79
CA THR A 79 -29.17 -31.54 26.98
C THR A 79 -29.71 -32.05 25.64
N VAL A 80 -29.01 -33.01 25.03
CA VAL A 80 -29.37 -33.63 23.74
C VAL A 80 -30.75 -34.29 23.77
N SER A 81 -31.17 -34.83 24.92
CA SER A 81 -32.48 -35.48 25.08
C SER A 81 -33.66 -34.52 24.95
N ASN A 82 -33.44 -33.20 25.00
CA ASN A 82 -34.46 -32.18 24.83
C ASN A 82 -34.03 -31.17 23.74
N PRO A 83 -34.32 -31.44 22.46
CA PRO A 83 -33.90 -30.60 21.34
C PRO A 83 -34.36 -29.15 21.44
N SER A 84 -35.57 -28.91 21.96
CA SER A 84 -36.11 -27.55 22.14
C SER A 84 -35.31 -26.77 23.19
N LEU A 85 -35.00 -27.41 24.32
CA LEU A 85 -34.18 -26.78 25.37
C LEU A 85 -32.75 -26.51 24.90
N GLN A 86 -32.15 -27.48 24.21
CA GLN A 86 -30.83 -27.32 23.60
C GLN A 86 -30.80 -26.14 22.62
N LEU A 87 -31.79 -26.04 21.72
CA LEU A 87 -31.89 -24.94 20.77
C LEU A 87 -32.03 -23.58 21.47
N MET A 88 -32.94 -23.46 22.44
CA MET A 88 -33.12 -22.20 23.20
C MET A 88 -31.84 -21.77 23.93
N ALA A 89 -31.09 -22.73 24.48
CA ALA A 89 -29.84 -22.43 25.16
C ALA A 89 -28.74 -21.98 24.18
N VAL A 90 -28.59 -22.64 23.03
CA VAL A 90 -27.64 -22.22 21.98
C VAL A 90 -28.01 -20.86 21.40
N GLN A 91 -29.30 -20.60 21.18
CA GLN A 91 -29.82 -19.29 20.79
C GLN A 91 -29.47 -18.20 21.80
N SER A 92 -29.66 -18.49 23.09
CA SER A 92 -29.33 -17.56 24.16
C SER A 92 -27.82 -17.28 24.20
N ALA A 93 -26.97 -18.29 24.03
CA ALA A 93 -25.53 -18.12 23.91
C ALA A 93 -25.15 -17.22 22.72
N ARG A 94 -25.76 -17.42 21.54
CA ARG A 94 -25.56 -16.54 20.38
C ARG A 94 -26.02 -15.11 20.66
N LYS A 95 -27.20 -14.90 21.26
CA LYS A 95 -27.72 -13.56 21.61
C LYS A 95 -26.74 -12.81 22.52
N LEU A 96 -26.19 -13.47 23.54
CA LEU A 96 -25.17 -12.89 24.43
C LEU A 96 -23.92 -12.40 23.67
N LEU A 97 -23.51 -13.11 22.62
CA LEU A 97 -22.35 -12.78 21.81
C LEU A 97 -22.62 -11.71 20.75
N SER A 98 -23.88 -11.37 20.50
CA SER A 98 -24.29 -10.43 19.44
C SER A 98 -24.47 -8.99 19.95
N SER A 99 -24.14 -8.73 21.22
CA SER A 99 -24.29 -7.40 21.83
C SER A 99 -23.20 -6.42 21.35
N ASP A 100 -23.59 -5.17 21.07
CA ASP A 100 -22.71 -4.15 20.48
C ASP A 100 -21.60 -3.65 21.42
N ARG A 101 -21.74 -3.85 22.74
CA ARG A 101 -20.78 -3.37 23.73
C ARG A 101 -20.15 -4.54 24.48
N ASN A 102 -18.94 -4.90 24.05
CA ASN A 102 -18.05 -5.88 24.70
C ASN A 102 -18.77 -7.20 25.02
N PRO A 103 -19.08 -8.02 24.00
CA PRO A 103 -19.68 -9.33 24.23
C PRO A 103 -18.79 -10.16 25.17
N PRO A 104 -19.38 -10.96 26.09
CA PRO A 104 -18.67 -11.72 27.12
C PRO A 104 -17.98 -12.98 26.54
N ILE A 105 -17.18 -12.82 25.48
CA ILE A 105 -16.59 -13.92 24.71
C ILE A 105 -15.73 -14.80 25.64
N ASP A 106 -14.83 -14.22 26.42
CA ASP A 106 -13.93 -14.99 27.29
C ASP A 106 -14.67 -15.72 28.40
N ALA A 107 -15.70 -15.11 28.99
CA ALA A 107 -16.53 -15.75 30.02
C ALA A 107 -17.29 -16.95 29.45
N LEU A 108 -17.80 -16.83 28.22
CA LEU A 108 -18.50 -17.92 27.55
C LEU A 108 -17.55 -19.04 27.11
N ILE A 109 -16.32 -18.72 26.70
CA ILE A 109 -15.28 -19.73 26.45
C ILE A 109 -14.94 -20.47 27.74
N GLN A 110 -14.76 -19.75 28.86
CA GLN A 110 -14.40 -20.31 30.16
C GLN A 110 -15.51 -21.19 30.76
N SER A 111 -16.79 -20.96 30.42
CA SER A 111 -17.90 -21.78 30.89
C SER A 111 -17.94 -23.18 30.25
N GLY A 112 -17.12 -23.44 29.21
CA GLY A 112 -17.05 -24.74 28.55
C GLY A 112 -18.09 -24.94 27.44
N ILE A 113 -18.68 -23.87 26.90
CA ILE A 113 -19.69 -24.00 25.83
C ILE A 113 -19.10 -24.52 24.50
N LEU A 114 -17.82 -24.28 24.22
CA LEU A 114 -17.24 -24.48 22.88
C LEU A 114 -17.41 -25.92 22.34
N PRO A 115 -17.07 -26.99 23.09
CA PRO A 115 -17.27 -28.36 22.62
C PRO A 115 -18.74 -28.69 22.34
N ILE A 116 -19.67 -28.07 23.08
CA ILE A 116 -21.11 -28.26 22.88
C ILE A 116 -21.55 -27.61 21.57
N LEU A 117 -21.13 -26.36 21.31
CA LEU A 117 -21.44 -25.67 20.05
C LEU A 117 -20.89 -26.43 18.85
N VAL A 118 -19.64 -26.94 18.93
CA VAL A 118 -19.04 -27.75 17.87
C VAL A 118 -19.87 -29.02 17.62
N LYS A 119 -20.27 -29.73 18.68
CA LYS A 119 -21.11 -30.93 18.56
C LYS A 119 -22.50 -30.63 17.98
N CYS A 120 -23.04 -29.43 18.20
CA CYS A 120 -24.30 -29.00 17.58
C CYS A 120 -24.18 -28.85 16.06
N LEU A 121 -22.99 -28.58 15.50
CA LEU A 121 -22.78 -28.52 14.04
C LEU A 121 -22.97 -29.89 13.36
N GLU A 122 -22.79 -31.00 14.09
CA GLU A 122 -22.94 -32.37 13.57
C GLU A 122 -24.41 -32.81 13.43
N ARG A 123 -25.36 -32.01 13.93
CA ARG A 123 -26.80 -32.33 13.97
C ARG A 123 -27.48 -32.03 12.63
N HIS A 124 -27.16 -32.80 11.60
CA HIS A 124 -27.70 -32.64 10.24
C HIS A 124 -29.23 -32.68 10.17
N GLU A 125 -29.87 -33.37 11.12
CA GLU A 125 -31.33 -33.45 11.28
C GLU A 125 -31.96 -32.20 11.90
N ASN A 126 -31.16 -31.26 12.42
CA ASN A 126 -31.63 -30.04 13.08
C ASN A 126 -30.93 -28.78 12.54
N PRO A 127 -31.29 -28.31 11.33
CA PRO A 127 -30.69 -27.13 10.72
C PRO A 127 -30.80 -25.84 11.55
N PRO A 128 -31.91 -25.55 12.26
CA PRO A 128 -31.97 -24.41 13.17
C PRO A 128 -30.89 -24.44 14.26
N LEU A 129 -30.63 -25.62 14.83
CA LEU A 129 -29.58 -25.78 15.83
C LEU A 129 -28.17 -25.60 15.23
N GLN A 130 -27.93 -26.15 14.03
CA GLN A 130 -26.67 -25.95 13.31
C GLN A 130 -26.42 -24.47 13.02
N PHE A 131 -27.46 -23.75 12.56
CA PHE A 131 -27.40 -22.33 12.26
C PHE A 131 -27.01 -21.50 13.49
N GLU A 132 -27.70 -21.68 14.62
CA GLU A 132 -27.45 -20.93 15.85
C GLU A 132 -26.08 -21.25 16.45
N ALA A 133 -25.66 -22.52 16.40
CA ALA A 133 -24.34 -22.94 16.85
C ALA A 133 -23.23 -22.35 15.95
N ALA A 134 -23.40 -22.39 14.64
CA ALA A 134 -22.46 -21.79 13.68
C ALA A 134 -22.36 -20.28 13.89
N TRP A 135 -23.47 -19.60 14.14
CA TRP A 135 -23.48 -18.16 14.40
C TRP A 135 -22.80 -17.81 15.73
N ALA A 136 -23.06 -18.56 16.81
CA ALA A 136 -22.36 -18.37 18.07
C ALA A 136 -20.84 -18.52 17.90
N LEU A 137 -20.37 -19.57 17.21
CA LEU A 137 -18.95 -19.78 16.92
C LEU A 137 -18.36 -18.69 16.02
N THR A 138 -19.14 -18.17 15.06
CA THR A 138 -18.73 -17.05 14.20
C THR A 138 -18.44 -15.80 15.01
N ASN A 139 -19.29 -15.49 16.00
CA ASN A 139 -19.12 -14.33 16.87
C ASN A 139 -17.92 -14.49 17.82
N ILE A 140 -17.62 -15.72 18.26
CA ILE A 140 -16.39 -15.98 19.03
C ILE A 140 -15.16 -15.78 18.13
N ALA A 141 -15.21 -16.28 16.89
CA ALA A 141 -14.11 -16.17 15.93
C ALA A 141 -13.85 -14.74 15.42
N SER A 142 -14.81 -13.82 15.55
CA SER A 142 -14.66 -12.40 15.17
C SER A 142 -13.91 -11.56 16.23
N GLY A 143 -13.61 -12.16 17.39
CA GLY A 143 -12.90 -11.53 18.50
C GLY A 143 -11.38 -11.44 18.29
N THR A 144 -10.64 -11.61 19.38
CA THR A 144 -9.16 -11.62 19.37
C THR A 144 -8.62 -12.91 18.75
N SER A 145 -7.38 -12.90 18.27
CA SER A 145 -6.73 -14.11 17.73
C SER A 145 -6.71 -15.26 18.73
N ALA A 146 -6.58 -14.99 20.04
CA ALA A 146 -6.68 -16.02 21.07
C ALA A 146 -8.07 -16.69 21.09
N GLN A 147 -9.14 -15.91 20.93
CA GLN A 147 -10.53 -16.40 20.87
C GLN A 147 -10.78 -17.19 19.58
N THR A 148 -10.29 -16.70 18.43
CA THR A 148 -10.35 -17.44 17.16
C THR A 148 -9.63 -18.78 17.26
N ASN A 149 -8.43 -18.81 17.84
CA ASN A 149 -7.67 -20.06 18.05
C ASN A 149 -8.39 -21.05 18.98
N LYS A 150 -9.20 -20.59 19.95
CA LYS A 150 -10.03 -21.50 20.77
C LYS A 150 -11.12 -22.19 19.95
N VAL A 151 -11.75 -21.49 19.00
CA VAL A 151 -12.72 -22.08 18.07
C VAL A 151 -12.06 -23.13 17.17
N VAL A 152 -10.88 -22.83 16.64
CA VAL A 152 -10.10 -23.76 15.81
C VAL A 152 -9.68 -25.00 16.62
N ALA A 153 -9.12 -24.80 17.82
CA ALA A 153 -8.70 -25.89 18.71
C ALA A 153 -9.87 -26.77 19.19
N ALA A 154 -11.10 -26.25 19.19
CA ALA A 154 -12.29 -27.03 19.49
C ALA A 154 -12.75 -27.94 18.33
N GLY A 155 -12.11 -27.88 17.15
CA GLY A 155 -12.41 -28.74 16.00
C GLY A 155 -13.51 -28.22 15.08
N ALA A 156 -13.81 -26.91 15.11
CA ALA A 156 -14.93 -26.35 14.35
C ALA A 156 -14.69 -26.30 12.82
N VAL A 157 -13.43 -26.14 12.37
CA VAL A 157 -13.12 -25.87 10.94
C VAL A 157 -13.55 -27.00 10.00
N PRO A 158 -13.22 -28.29 10.25
CA PRO A 158 -13.71 -29.38 9.40
C PRO A 158 -15.24 -29.44 9.30
N LEU A 159 -15.94 -29.13 10.39
CA LEU A 159 -17.41 -29.10 10.39
C LEU A 159 -17.95 -27.93 9.58
N PHE A 160 -17.36 -26.74 9.67
CA PHE A 160 -17.74 -25.63 8.80
C PHE A 160 -17.55 -25.96 7.32
N LEU A 161 -16.46 -26.64 6.95
CA LEU A 161 -16.23 -27.09 5.57
C LEU A 161 -17.30 -28.07 5.10
N MET A 162 -17.73 -29.01 5.96
CA MET A 162 -18.87 -29.88 5.66
C MET A 162 -20.17 -29.10 5.47
N LEU A 163 -20.40 -28.06 6.29
CA LEU A 163 -21.61 -27.23 6.21
C LEU A 163 -21.69 -26.37 4.94
N LEU A 164 -20.58 -26.16 4.22
CA LEU A 164 -20.60 -25.53 2.88
C LEU A 164 -21.43 -26.35 1.87
N ARG A 165 -21.63 -27.64 2.12
CA ARG A 165 -22.45 -28.54 1.29
C ARG A 165 -23.88 -28.73 1.84
N SER A 166 -24.27 -27.97 2.87
CA SER A 166 -25.61 -28.06 3.45
C SER A 166 -26.67 -27.69 2.42
N PRO A 167 -27.80 -28.44 2.34
CA PRO A 167 -28.93 -28.04 1.51
C PRO A 167 -29.68 -26.82 2.09
N HIS A 168 -29.38 -26.44 3.34
CA HIS A 168 -29.95 -25.29 4.01
C HIS A 168 -29.05 -24.07 3.80
N GLN A 169 -29.49 -23.18 2.92
CA GLN A 169 -28.80 -21.94 2.53
C GLN A 169 -28.25 -21.19 3.74
N ASN A 170 -29.09 -20.85 4.73
CA ASN A 170 -28.69 -20.10 5.91
C ASN A 170 -27.54 -20.75 6.71
N VAL A 171 -27.51 -22.08 6.82
CA VAL A 171 -26.44 -22.83 7.48
C VAL A 171 -25.14 -22.73 6.67
N CYS A 172 -25.22 -22.87 5.35
CA CYS A 172 -24.07 -22.71 4.45
C CYS A 172 -23.50 -21.29 4.50
N GLU A 173 -24.36 -20.27 4.42
CA GLU A 173 -23.95 -18.85 4.49
C GLU A 173 -23.24 -18.54 5.82
N GLN A 174 -23.77 -19.07 6.94
CA GLN A 174 -23.16 -18.89 8.25
C GLN A 174 -21.80 -19.58 8.36
N ALA A 175 -21.64 -20.76 7.74
CA ALA A 175 -20.36 -21.47 7.70
C ALA A 175 -19.30 -20.73 6.87
N VAL A 176 -19.68 -20.16 5.72
CA VAL A 176 -18.79 -19.29 4.91
C VAL A 176 -18.30 -18.12 5.75
N TRP A 177 -19.19 -17.50 6.53
CA TRP A 177 -18.79 -16.40 7.39
C TRP A 177 -17.84 -16.82 8.51
N ALA A 178 -18.15 -17.91 9.23
CA ALA A 178 -17.28 -18.44 10.26
C ALA A 178 -15.85 -18.67 9.72
N LEU A 179 -15.74 -19.31 8.56
CA LEU A 179 -14.47 -19.54 7.87
C LEU A 179 -13.79 -18.23 7.50
N GLY A 180 -14.52 -17.25 7.01
CA GLY A 180 -13.96 -15.94 6.68
C GLY A 180 -13.34 -15.20 7.87
N ASN A 181 -13.94 -15.29 9.06
CA ASN A 181 -13.36 -14.73 10.29
C ASN A 181 -12.08 -15.47 10.71
N ILE A 182 -12.05 -16.79 10.55
CA ILE A 182 -10.90 -17.64 10.87
C ILE A 182 -9.75 -17.38 9.90
N ILE A 183 -10.02 -17.38 8.59
CA ILE A 183 -9.05 -17.07 7.53
C ILE A 183 -8.50 -15.64 7.71
N GLY A 184 -9.37 -14.69 8.03
CA GLY A 184 -9.01 -13.29 8.24
C GLY A 184 -8.23 -13.01 9.53
N ASP A 185 -7.95 -14.00 10.38
CA ASP A 185 -7.15 -13.81 11.59
C ASP A 185 -5.65 -13.73 11.31
N GLY A 186 -5.19 -14.36 10.22
CA GLY A 186 -3.78 -14.29 9.83
C GLY A 186 -3.35 -15.45 8.94
N PRO A 187 -2.11 -15.41 8.44
CA PRO A 187 -1.61 -16.36 7.43
C PRO A 187 -1.61 -17.82 7.94
N VAL A 188 -1.35 -18.06 9.23
CA VAL A 188 -1.34 -19.41 9.80
C VAL A 188 -2.71 -20.08 9.71
N LEU A 189 -3.78 -19.37 10.08
CA LEU A 189 -5.14 -19.92 10.02
C LEU A 189 -5.69 -19.91 8.59
N ARG A 190 -5.29 -18.94 7.75
CA ARG A 190 -5.56 -18.95 6.31
C ARG A 190 -5.03 -20.24 5.67
N ASP A 191 -3.75 -20.55 5.88
CA ASP A 191 -3.10 -21.70 5.24
C ASP A 191 -3.65 -23.03 5.77
N TYR A 192 -3.93 -23.12 7.08
CA TYR A 192 -4.62 -24.28 7.66
C TYR A 192 -5.99 -24.56 7.01
N VAL A 193 -6.78 -23.52 6.77
CA VAL A 193 -8.11 -23.68 6.14
C VAL A 193 -7.99 -23.99 4.63
N ILE A 194 -6.95 -23.48 3.97
CA ILE A 194 -6.59 -23.85 2.59
C ILE A 194 -6.23 -25.35 2.51
N GLU A 195 -5.36 -25.84 3.39
CA GLU A 195 -4.92 -27.24 3.44
C GLU A 195 -6.09 -28.22 3.66
N LEU A 196 -7.15 -27.78 4.34
CA LEU A 196 -8.37 -28.56 4.52
C LEU A 196 -9.34 -28.54 3.32
N GLY A 197 -9.03 -27.78 2.26
CA GLY A 197 -9.77 -27.80 1.00
C GLY A 197 -10.93 -26.79 0.92
N VAL A 198 -10.77 -25.59 1.47
CA VAL A 198 -11.82 -24.54 1.39
C VAL A 198 -12.02 -23.95 -0.01
N VAL A 199 -10.98 -23.98 -0.86
CA VAL A 199 -10.92 -23.22 -2.11
C VAL A 199 -11.99 -23.71 -3.11
N GLU A 200 -12.01 -25.00 -3.41
CA GLU A 200 -12.97 -25.60 -4.35
C GLU A 200 -14.45 -25.30 -3.97
N PRO A 201 -14.90 -25.52 -2.71
CA PRO A 201 -16.24 -25.13 -2.28
C PRO A 201 -16.56 -23.66 -2.53
N LEU A 202 -15.65 -22.73 -2.20
CA LEU A 202 -15.89 -21.29 -2.38
C LEU A 202 -16.02 -20.91 -3.85
N LEU A 203 -15.16 -21.47 -4.71
CA LEU A 203 -15.22 -21.25 -6.16
C LEU A 203 -16.54 -21.74 -6.77
N SER A 204 -17.13 -22.80 -6.21
CA SER A 204 -18.41 -23.34 -6.68
C SER A 204 -19.61 -22.38 -6.53
N PHE A 205 -19.48 -21.36 -5.68
CA PHE A 205 -20.47 -20.31 -5.43
C PHE A 205 -20.32 -19.08 -6.35
N ILE A 206 -19.35 -19.06 -7.27
CA ILE A 206 -19.20 -17.95 -8.22
C ILE A 206 -20.03 -18.25 -9.46
N LYS A 207 -21.35 -18.05 -9.35
CA LYS A 207 -22.32 -18.32 -10.41
C LYS A 207 -23.46 -17.28 -10.40
N PRO A 208 -24.10 -17.00 -11.55
CA PRO A 208 -25.17 -15.99 -11.65
C PRO A 208 -26.39 -16.26 -10.75
N GLU A 209 -26.66 -17.53 -10.41
CA GLU A 209 -27.83 -17.93 -9.63
C GLU A 209 -27.67 -17.68 -8.12
N ILE A 210 -26.44 -17.38 -7.67
CA ILE A 210 -26.15 -17.17 -6.26
C ILE A 210 -26.67 -15.79 -5.82
N PRO A 211 -27.43 -15.71 -4.71
CA PRO A 211 -27.92 -14.43 -4.20
C PRO A 211 -26.77 -13.44 -3.96
N ILE A 212 -26.97 -12.18 -4.37
CA ILE A 212 -25.94 -11.13 -4.28
C ILE A 212 -25.43 -10.95 -2.84
N SER A 213 -26.30 -11.04 -1.84
CA SER A 213 -25.92 -10.98 -0.42
C SER A 213 -24.93 -12.08 -0.05
N PHE A 214 -25.16 -13.31 -0.54
CA PHE A 214 -24.27 -14.43 -0.29
C PHE A 214 -22.97 -14.31 -1.09
N LEU A 215 -23.05 -13.91 -2.36
CA LEU A 215 -21.87 -13.72 -3.21
C LEU A 215 -20.92 -12.65 -2.64
N ARG A 216 -21.44 -11.59 -2.00
CA ARG A 216 -20.63 -10.63 -1.25
C ARG A 216 -19.83 -11.29 -0.12
N ASN A 217 -20.46 -12.20 0.64
CA ASN A 217 -19.78 -12.93 1.70
C ASN A 217 -18.71 -13.87 1.14
N VAL A 218 -19.03 -14.64 0.09
CA VAL A 218 -18.07 -15.51 -0.59
C VAL A 218 -16.87 -14.71 -1.11
N THR A 219 -17.13 -13.59 -1.80
CA THR A 219 -16.09 -12.70 -2.31
C THR A 219 -15.21 -12.19 -1.18
N TRP A 220 -15.80 -11.75 -0.06
CA TRP A 220 -15.04 -11.30 1.11
C TRP A 220 -14.12 -12.40 1.68
N VAL A 221 -14.56 -13.66 1.73
CA VAL A 221 -13.69 -14.78 2.13
C VAL A 221 -12.54 -14.98 1.14
N ILE A 222 -12.81 -14.91 -0.17
CA ILE A 222 -11.78 -14.97 -1.21
C ILE A 222 -10.75 -13.85 -1.06
N VAL A 223 -11.18 -12.63 -0.71
CA VAL A 223 -10.24 -11.53 -0.40
C VAL A 223 -9.35 -11.89 0.79
N ASN A 224 -9.91 -12.47 1.86
CA ASN A 224 -9.11 -12.87 3.02
C ASN A 224 -8.11 -13.98 2.68
N LEU A 225 -8.44 -14.88 1.74
CA LEU A 225 -7.49 -15.87 1.23
C LEU A 225 -6.32 -15.24 0.47
N CYS A 226 -6.50 -14.06 -0.13
CA CYS A 226 -5.45 -13.36 -0.87
C CYS A 226 -4.57 -12.47 0.03
N ARG A 227 -4.92 -12.27 1.30
CA ARG A 227 -4.23 -11.35 2.22
C ARG A 227 -2.96 -11.93 2.83
N ASN A 228 -2.17 -11.01 3.38
CA ASN A 228 -0.89 -11.21 4.09
C ASN A 228 0.26 -11.57 3.15
N LYS A 229 1.34 -10.80 3.26
CA LYS A 229 2.57 -10.98 2.47
C LYS A 229 3.57 -11.95 3.12
N ASP A 230 3.47 -12.15 4.43
CA ASP A 230 4.45 -12.92 5.20
C ASP A 230 3.77 -13.97 6.12
N PRO A 231 3.70 -15.25 5.69
CA PRO A 231 3.92 -15.74 4.32
C PRO A 231 2.79 -15.34 3.35
N PRO A 232 3.07 -15.25 2.04
CA PRO A 232 2.03 -15.06 1.03
C PRO A 232 1.13 -16.31 0.93
N PRO A 233 -0.05 -16.22 0.31
CA PRO A 233 -0.86 -17.40 0.01
C PRO A 233 -0.07 -18.41 -0.83
N PRO A 234 -0.29 -19.73 -0.68
CA PRO A 234 0.37 -20.73 -1.51
C PRO A 234 0.13 -20.48 -3.01
N ILE A 235 1.16 -20.68 -3.84
CA ILE A 235 1.10 -20.39 -5.29
C ILE A 235 -0.08 -21.12 -5.97
N HIS A 236 -0.27 -22.41 -5.69
CA HIS A 236 -1.39 -23.19 -6.25
C HIS A 236 -2.76 -22.57 -5.92
N THR A 237 -2.92 -22.01 -4.71
CA THR A 237 -4.16 -21.32 -4.32
C THR A 237 -4.36 -20.06 -5.15
N ILE A 238 -3.29 -19.31 -5.43
CA ILE A 238 -3.36 -18.11 -6.28
C ILE A 238 -3.80 -18.51 -7.70
N GLU A 239 -3.23 -19.58 -8.27
CA GLU A 239 -3.61 -20.10 -9.58
C GLU A 239 -5.10 -20.47 -9.66
N GLU A 240 -5.66 -21.07 -8.60
CA GLU A 240 -7.08 -21.42 -8.52
C GLU A 240 -8.00 -20.19 -8.36
N LEU A 241 -7.56 -19.18 -7.61
CA LEU A 241 -8.38 -17.99 -7.32
C LEU A 241 -8.39 -16.96 -8.46
N LEU A 242 -7.32 -16.84 -9.25
CA LEU A 242 -7.20 -15.82 -10.29
C LEU A 242 -8.31 -15.90 -11.37
N PRO A 243 -8.69 -17.07 -11.91
CA PRO A 243 -9.80 -17.18 -12.85
C PRO A 243 -11.12 -16.64 -12.27
N ALA A 244 -11.38 -16.92 -10.99
CA ALA A 244 -12.55 -16.41 -10.29
C ALA A 244 -12.52 -14.89 -10.12
N LEU A 245 -11.38 -14.32 -9.74
CA LEU A 245 -11.23 -12.86 -9.66
C LEU A 245 -11.38 -12.19 -11.04
N SER A 246 -10.93 -12.86 -12.10
CA SER A 246 -11.07 -12.40 -13.49
C SER A 246 -12.54 -12.35 -13.98
N ILE A 247 -13.42 -13.14 -13.35
CA ILE A 247 -14.88 -13.09 -13.54
C ILE A 247 -15.49 -12.00 -12.66
N LEU A 248 -15.17 -12.00 -11.35
CA LEU A 248 -15.78 -11.10 -10.36
C LEU A 248 -15.48 -9.61 -10.60
N ILE A 249 -14.37 -9.28 -11.27
CA ILE A 249 -14.02 -7.89 -11.60
C ILE A 249 -15.01 -7.23 -12.57
N HIS A 250 -15.83 -8.02 -13.28
CA HIS A 250 -16.90 -7.52 -14.16
C HIS A 250 -18.24 -7.34 -13.45
N HIS A 251 -18.31 -7.65 -12.16
CA HIS A 251 -19.56 -7.61 -11.42
C HIS A 251 -20.03 -6.16 -11.19
N THR A 252 -21.34 -5.92 -11.32
CA THR A 252 -21.93 -4.57 -11.20
C THR A 252 -22.14 -4.12 -9.76
N ASP A 253 -22.20 -5.06 -8.81
CA ASP A 253 -22.24 -4.76 -7.38
C ASP A 253 -20.91 -4.16 -6.89
N ILE A 254 -20.99 -2.95 -6.34
CA ILE A 254 -19.82 -2.20 -5.88
C ILE A 254 -19.07 -2.90 -4.76
N ASN A 255 -19.74 -3.61 -3.84
CA ASN A 255 -19.04 -4.27 -2.74
C ASN A 255 -18.20 -5.45 -3.26
N ILE A 256 -18.77 -6.26 -4.16
CA ILE A 256 -18.04 -7.35 -4.85
C ILE A 256 -16.87 -6.77 -5.65
N LEU A 257 -17.10 -5.70 -6.42
CA LEU A 257 -16.04 -5.08 -7.22
C LEU A 257 -14.89 -4.55 -6.36
N VAL A 258 -15.21 -3.79 -5.30
CA VAL A 258 -14.19 -3.26 -4.37
C VAL A 258 -13.37 -4.40 -3.76
N ASP A 259 -14.03 -5.44 -3.27
CA ASP A 259 -13.37 -6.58 -2.65
C ASP A 259 -12.48 -7.33 -3.65
N THR A 260 -12.98 -7.57 -4.86
CA THR A 260 -12.24 -8.24 -5.93
C THR A 260 -10.96 -7.47 -6.28
N VAL A 261 -11.05 -6.14 -6.42
CA VAL A 261 -9.88 -5.31 -6.74
C VAL A 261 -8.90 -5.25 -5.56
N TRP A 262 -9.39 -5.29 -4.32
CA TRP A 262 -8.51 -5.44 -3.15
C TRP A 262 -7.77 -6.78 -3.14
N ALA A 263 -8.45 -7.89 -3.45
CA ALA A 263 -7.80 -9.19 -3.58
C ALA A 263 -6.64 -9.13 -4.59
N LEU A 264 -6.89 -8.56 -5.77
CA LEU A 264 -5.87 -8.36 -6.80
C LEU A 264 -4.72 -7.49 -6.30
N SER A 265 -5.00 -6.43 -5.53
CA SER A 265 -3.96 -5.59 -4.96
C SER A 265 -3.05 -6.35 -3.96
N TYR A 266 -3.60 -7.30 -3.21
CA TYR A 266 -2.79 -8.14 -2.31
C TYR A 266 -1.94 -9.14 -3.09
N LEU A 267 -2.49 -9.74 -4.14
CA LEU A 267 -1.76 -10.67 -5.00
C LEU A 267 -0.61 -9.98 -5.77
N THR A 268 -0.76 -8.70 -6.14
CA THR A 268 0.31 -7.95 -6.82
C THR A 268 1.38 -7.40 -5.87
N ASP A 269 1.18 -7.46 -4.55
CA ASP A 269 2.21 -7.10 -3.54
C ASP A 269 3.17 -8.28 -3.22
N GLY A 270 3.10 -9.35 -4.01
CA GLY A 270 3.85 -10.60 -3.82
C GLY A 270 5.23 -10.69 -4.48
N GLY A 271 5.65 -9.67 -5.21
CA GLY A 271 6.86 -9.69 -6.04
C GLY A 271 6.61 -10.15 -7.48
N ASN A 272 7.68 -10.18 -8.29
CA ASN A 272 7.57 -10.25 -9.75
C ASN A 272 6.86 -11.52 -10.26
N GLU A 273 7.00 -12.66 -9.59
CA GLU A 273 6.32 -13.91 -9.97
C GLU A 273 4.79 -13.77 -9.82
N GLN A 274 4.31 -13.31 -8.67
CA GLN A 274 2.88 -13.11 -8.43
C GLN A 274 2.30 -11.98 -9.30
N ILE A 275 3.08 -10.92 -9.56
CA ILE A 275 2.71 -9.89 -10.54
C ILE A 275 2.50 -10.53 -11.93
N GLN A 276 3.40 -11.43 -12.35
CA GLN A 276 3.30 -12.10 -13.64
C GLN A 276 2.04 -12.98 -13.72
N MET A 277 1.70 -13.72 -12.66
CA MET A 277 0.49 -14.53 -12.62
C MET A 277 -0.78 -13.69 -12.84
N VAL A 278 -0.86 -12.50 -12.23
CA VAL A 278 -1.99 -11.57 -12.40
C VAL A 278 -2.05 -11.03 -13.83
N ILE A 279 -0.89 -10.73 -14.42
CA ILE A 279 -0.78 -10.28 -15.82
C ILE A 279 -1.25 -11.37 -16.78
N ASP A 280 -0.81 -12.61 -16.60
CA ASP A 280 -1.11 -13.74 -17.47
C ASP A 280 -2.61 -14.12 -17.47
N CYS A 281 -3.35 -13.68 -16.44
CA CYS A 281 -4.81 -13.84 -16.35
C CYS A 281 -5.64 -12.73 -17.05
N ASP A 282 -5.00 -11.85 -17.82
CA ASP A 282 -5.61 -10.76 -18.58
C ASP A 282 -6.46 -9.81 -17.70
N ILE A 283 -5.97 -9.55 -16.49
CA ILE A 283 -6.64 -8.69 -15.50
C ILE A 283 -6.26 -7.22 -15.68
N VAL A 284 -5.07 -6.92 -16.17
CA VAL A 284 -4.57 -5.53 -16.31
C VAL A 284 -5.51 -4.66 -17.17
N PRO A 285 -5.96 -5.08 -18.37
CA PRO A 285 -6.88 -4.27 -19.17
C PRO A 285 -8.22 -3.98 -18.48
N LYS A 286 -8.61 -4.81 -17.51
CA LYS A 286 -9.83 -4.64 -16.70
C LYS A 286 -9.62 -3.71 -15.51
N LEU A 287 -8.40 -3.69 -14.95
CA LEU A 287 -8.03 -2.79 -13.84
C LEU A 287 -7.88 -1.34 -14.29
N ILE A 288 -7.31 -1.08 -15.47
CA ILE A 288 -6.99 0.29 -15.90
C ILE A 288 -8.23 1.21 -15.92
N PRO A 289 -9.37 0.83 -16.53
CA PRO A 289 -10.56 1.69 -16.54
C PRO A 289 -11.09 2.01 -15.12
N LEU A 290 -10.81 1.16 -14.14
CA LEU A 290 -11.25 1.36 -12.76
C LEU A 290 -10.52 2.52 -12.05
N LEU A 291 -9.40 3.00 -12.61
CA LEU A 291 -8.70 4.20 -12.12
C LEU A 291 -9.56 5.47 -12.21
N SER A 292 -10.54 5.51 -13.11
CA SER A 292 -11.50 6.61 -13.25
C SER A 292 -12.91 6.25 -12.78
N HIS A 293 -13.07 5.17 -12.02
CA HIS A 293 -14.38 4.72 -11.55
C HIS A 293 -15.05 5.75 -10.61
N LYS A 294 -16.36 5.98 -10.68
CA LYS A 294 -17.04 6.98 -9.83
C LYS A 294 -16.89 6.75 -8.32
N GLU A 295 -16.77 5.50 -7.90
CA GLU A 295 -16.61 5.11 -6.50
C GLU A 295 -15.14 5.18 -6.09
N VAL A 296 -14.83 6.10 -5.18
CA VAL A 296 -13.47 6.34 -4.68
C VAL A 296 -12.83 5.09 -4.06
N LYS A 297 -13.64 4.21 -3.45
CA LYS A 297 -13.14 2.93 -2.89
C LYS A 297 -12.60 2.00 -3.98
N VAL A 298 -13.27 1.94 -5.13
CA VAL A 298 -12.83 1.16 -6.30
C VAL A 298 -11.56 1.79 -6.87
N GLN A 299 -11.55 3.11 -7.09
CA GLN A 299 -10.36 3.82 -7.57
C GLN A 299 -9.14 3.58 -6.68
N THR A 300 -9.31 3.65 -5.36
CA THR A 300 -8.20 3.46 -4.40
C THR A 300 -7.62 2.04 -4.51
N ALA A 301 -8.47 1.02 -4.58
CA ALA A 301 -8.02 -0.36 -4.71
C ALA A 301 -7.36 -0.60 -6.08
N ALA A 302 -7.94 -0.05 -7.15
CA ALA A 302 -7.41 -0.18 -8.51
C ALA A 302 -6.04 0.49 -8.63
N LEU A 303 -5.90 1.71 -8.12
CA LEU A 303 -4.64 2.45 -8.10
C LEU A 303 -3.56 1.70 -7.32
N ARG A 304 -3.91 1.09 -6.19
CA ARG A 304 -2.98 0.24 -5.45
C ARG A 304 -2.57 -0.99 -6.27
N ALA A 305 -3.53 -1.70 -6.85
CA ALA A 305 -3.26 -2.90 -7.64
C ALA A 305 -2.32 -2.63 -8.83
N VAL A 306 -2.60 -1.58 -9.61
CA VAL A 306 -1.76 -1.22 -10.76
C VAL A 306 -0.42 -0.62 -10.32
N GLY A 307 -0.40 0.11 -9.20
CA GLY A 307 0.81 0.65 -8.61
C GLY A 307 1.77 -0.44 -8.16
N ASN A 308 1.26 -1.53 -7.59
CA ASN A 308 2.04 -2.71 -7.24
C ASN A 308 2.62 -3.39 -8.49
N ILE A 309 1.85 -3.51 -9.58
CA ILE A 309 2.35 -4.12 -10.83
C ILE A 309 3.56 -3.36 -11.39
N VAL A 310 3.52 -2.02 -11.36
CA VAL A 310 4.63 -1.19 -11.89
C VAL A 310 5.85 -1.13 -10.96
N THR A 311 5.81 -1.79 -9.80
CA THR A 311 7.03 -2.06 -9.00
C THR A 311 7.85 -3.22 -9.55
N GLY A 312 7.28 -4.00 -10.48
CA GLY A 312 7.90 -5.18 -11.08
C GLY A 312 9.00 -4.86 -12.09
N THR A 313 9.15 -5.70 -13.11
CA THR A 313 10.14 -5.47 -14.18
C THR A 313 9.70 -4.34 -15.13
N ASP A 314 10.62 -3.90 -15.99
CA ASP A 314 10.31 -2.95 -17.05
C ASP A 314 9.28 -3.53 -18.03
N GLU A 315 9.34 -4.84 -18.33
CA GLU A 315 8.37 -5.53 -19.18
C GLU A 315 6.96 -5.53 -18.54
N GLN A 316 6.87 -5.81 -17.25
CA GLN A 316 5.61 -5.80 -16.50
C GLN A 316 5.01 -4.40 -16.44
N THR A 317 5.87 -3.40 -16.21
CA THR A 317 5.50 -1.98 -16.28
C THR A 317 4.99 -1.59 -17.66
N GLN A 318 5.63 -2.09 -18.73
CA GLN A 318 5.23 -1.80 -20.10
C GLN A 318 3.83 -2.34 -20.43
N ILE A 319 3.41 -3.46 -19.86
CA ILE A 319 2.06 -4.01 -20.05
C ILE A 319 0.99 -3.04 -19.51
N VAL A 320 1.24 -2.43 -18.35
CA VAL A 320 0.35 -1.40 -17.77
C VAL A 320 0.29 -0.17 -18.68
N LEU A 321 1.44 0.30 -19.18
CA LEU A 321 1.50 1.45 -20.09
C LEU A 321 0.80 1.18 -21.43
N ASN A 322 0.90 -0.04 -21.96
CA ASN A 322 0.24 -0.45 -23.20
C ASN A 322 -1.30 -0.45 -23.08
N CYS A 323 -1.83 -0.48 -21.85
CA CYS A 323 -3.27 -0.38 -21.57
C CYS A 323 -3.74 1.07 -21.37
N ASP A 324 -2.95 2.06 -21.79
CA ASP A 324 -3.25 3.50 -21.67
C ASP A 324 -3.44 4.00 -20.23
N ALA A 325 -2.73 3.40 -19.26
CA ALA A 325 -2.86 3.76 -17.85
C ALA A 325 -2.63 5.26 -17.58
N LEU A 326 -1.70 5.90 -18.31
CA LEU A 326 -1.31 7.30 -18.08
C LEU A 326 -2.41 8.31 -18.41
N SER A 327 -3.38 7.99 -19.28
CA SER A 327 -4.47 8.90 -19.63
C SER A 327 -5.41 9.21 -18.45
N HIS A 328 -5.41 8.35 -17.43
CA HIS A 328 -6.20 8.51 -16.21
C HIS A 328 -5.53 9.41 -15.14
N PHE A 329 -4.21 9.61 -15.22
CA PHE A 329 -3.42 10.30 -14.19
C PHE A 329 -3.63 11.82 -14.10
N PRO A 330 -4.03 12.56 -15.16
CA PRO A 330 -4.34 13.97 -15.03
C PRO A 330 -5.37 14.29 -13.95
N ALA A 331 -6.39 13.42 -13.77
CA ALA A 331 -7.44 13.56 -12.78
C ALA A 331 -7.02 13.02 -11.40
N LEU A 332 -6.26 11.93 -11.35
CA LEU A 332 -5.76 11.34 -10.11
C LEU A 332 -4.76 12.27 -9.39
N LEU A 333 -3.89 12.96 -10.12
CA LEU A 333 -2.90 13.89 -9.59
C LEU A 333 -3.50 15.20 -9.06
N THR A 334 -4.76 15.49 -9.40
CA THR A 334 -5.50 16.68 -8.93
C THR A 334 -6.74 16.28 -8.12
N HIS A 335 -6.74 15.07 -7.57
CA HIS A 335 -7.88 14.54 -6.83
C HIS A 335 -8.07 15.31 -5.51
N PRO A 336 -9.31 15.58 -5.05
CA PRO A 336 -9.57 16.27 -3.78
C PRO A 336 -9.14 15.50 -2.51
N LYS A 337 -8.51 14.33 -2.66
CA LYS A 337 -8.05 13.50 -1.55
C LYS A 337 -6.56 13.28 -1.70
N ASP A 338 -5.79 13.85 -0.78
CA ASP A 338 -4.32 13.78 -0.80
C ASP A 338 -3.80 12.35 -0.85
N LYS A 339 -4.48 11.40 -0.18
CA LYS A 339 -4.11 9.98 -0.24
C LYS A 339 -4.12 9.42 -1.67
N ILE A 340 -5.02 9.88 -2.55
CA ILE A 340 -5.05 9.45 -3.95
C ILE A 340 -3.95 10.13 -4.74
N CYS A 341 -3.73 11.43 -4.55
CA CYS A 341 -2.61 12.15 -5.17
C CYS A 341 -1.28 11.48 -4.82
N LYS A 342 -1.05 11.16 -3.54
CA LYS A 342 0.12 10.44 -3.05
C LYS A 342 0.32 9.11 -3.78
N GLU A 343 -0.72 8.27 -3.88
CA GLU A 343 -0.63 6.97 -4.55
C GLU A 343 -0.46 7.10 -6.08
N ALA A 344 -0.97 8.18 -6.68
CA ALA A 344 -0.81 8.46 -8.10
C ALA A 344 0.62 8.91 -8.41
N VAL A 345 1.19 9.80 -7.59
CA VAL A 345 2.59 10.20 -7.71
C VAL A 345 3.51 9.01 -7.41
N TRP A 346 3.15 8.18 -6.43
CA TRP A 346 3.83 6.93 -6.13
C TRP A 346 3.92 6.02 -7.36
N PHE A 347 2.80 5.76 -8.03
CA PHE A 347 2.77 4.99 -9.28
C PHE A 347 3.75 5.59 -10.30
N LEU A 348 3.69 6.91 -10.54
CA LEU A 348 4.56 7.58 -11.52
C LEU A 348 6.04 7.50 -11.14
N SER A 349 6.37 7.50 -9.84
CA SER A 349 7.75 7.33 -9.38
C SER A 349 8.34 5.96 -9.75
N ASN A 350 7.51 4.92 -9.80
CA ASN A 350 7.95 3.59 -10.22
C ASN A 350 8.09 3.49 -11.74
N ILE A 351 7.24 4.20 -12.50
CA ILE A 351 7.39 4.34 -13.96
C ILE A 351 8.69 5.07 -14.32
N THR A 352 8.97 6.21 -13.67
CA THR A 352 10.18 7.00 -13.96
C THR A 352 11.47 6.33 -13.48
N ALA A 353 11.37 5.30 -12.64
CA ALA A 353 12.50 4.44 -12.28
C ALA A 353 12.86 3.41 -13.36
N GLY A 354 12.00 3.21 -14.38
CA GLY A 354 12.29 2.32 -15.49
C GLY A 354 13.15 2.95 -16.58
N ASN A 355 13.17 2.32 -17.76
CA ASN A 355 13.97 2.80 -18.88
C ASN A 355 13.48 4.14 -19.50
N GLN A 356 14.34 4.71 -20.36
CA GLN A 356 14.10 6.00 -21.03
C GLN A 356 12.79 6.07 -21.83
N ARG A 357 12.28 4.95 -22.37
CA ARG A 357 11.00 4.95 -23.11
C ARG A 357 9.83 5.15 -22.15
N GLN A 358 9.90 4.58 -20.96
CA GLN A 358 8.88 4.72 -19.91
C GLN A 358 8.89 6.12 -19.31
N VAL A 359 10.08 6.69 -19.08
CA VAL A 359 10.24 8.11 -18.77
C VAL A 359 9.60 8.99 -19.86
N GLN A 360 9.89 8.72 -21.14
CA GLN A 360 9.31 9.46 -22.25
C GLN A 360 7.78 9.38 -22.29
N ALA A 361 7.20 8.23 -21.92
CA ALA A 361 5.75 8.07 -21.86
C ALA A 361 5.10 9.03 -20.86
N VAL A 362 5.71 9.22 -19.68
CA VAL A 362 5.24 10.19 -18.67
C VAL A 362 5.31 11.63 -19.18
N ILE A 363 6.39 11.97 -19.91
CA ILE A 363 6.58 13.29 -20.53
C ILE A 363 5.54 13.54 -21.62
N ASN A 364 5.36 12.56 -22.52
CA ASN A 364 4.40 12.65 -23.63
C ASN A 364 2.96 12.76 -23.13
N ALA A 365 2.64 12.15 -21.98
CA ALA A 365 1.35 12.28 -21.31
C ALA A 365 1.14 13.64 -20.62
N GLY A 366 2.13 14.55 -20.64
CA GLY A 366 2.02 15.89 -20.06
C GLY A 366 1.90 15.88 -18.52
N LEU A 367 2.49 14.88 -17.86
CA LEU A 367 2.33 14.68 -16.42
C LEU A 367 3.38 15.42 -15.57
N LEU A 368 4.51 15.86 -16.15
CA LEU A 368 5.56 16.57 -15.41
C LEU A 368 5.04 17.81 -14.64
N PRO A 369 4.25 18.73 -15.24
CA PRO A 369 3.76 19.90 -14.52
C PRO A 369 2.90 19.52 -13.31
N LYS A 370 2.16 18.40 -13.39
CA LYS A 370 1.30 17.92 -12.31
C LYS A 370 2.09 17.25 -11.19
N ILE A 371 3.17 16.55 -11.53
CA ILE A 371 4.12 16.02 -10.54
C ILE A 371 4.79 17.19 -9.80
N ILE A 372 5.27 18.20 -10.53
CA ILE A 372 5.89 19.40 -9.97
C ILE A 372 4.88 20.19 -9.10
N HIS A 373 3.63 20.31 -9.53
CA HIS A 373 2.59 20.93 -8.70
C HIS A 373 2.41 20.20 -7.35
N ASN A 374 2.38 18.86 -7.37
CA ASN A 374 2.29 18.05 -6.15
C ASN A 374 3.57 18.14 -5.29
N LEU A 375 4.74 18.32 -5.91
CA LEU A 375 6.00 18.62 -5.21
C LEU A 375 5.91 19.95 -4.45
N THR A 376 5.27 20.97 -5.02
CA THR A 376 5.14 22.30 -4.39
C THR A 376 4.00 22.39 -3.36
N LYS A 377 2.85 21.80 -3.66
CA LYS A 377 1.58 22.05 -2.93
C LYS A 377 1.01 20.84 -2.21
N GLY A 378 1.52 19.64 -2.48
CA GLY A 378 1.07 18.42 -1.81
C GLY A 378 1.38 18.43 -0.31
N ASP A 379 0.73 17.54 0.43
CA ASP A 379 1.15 17.24 1.80
C ASP A 379 2.57 16.64 1.78
N PHE A 380 3.28 16.70 2.91
CA PHE A 380 4.69 16.29 2.96
C PHE A 380 4.92 14.86 2.44
N GLN A 381 3.95 13.96 2.65
CA GLN A 381 4.05 12.61 2.13
C GLN A 381 3.93 12.57 0.59
N THR A 382 3.04 13.33 -0.01
CA THR A 382 2.95 13.46 -1.47
C THR A 382 4.18 14.16 -2.05
N GLN A 383 4.70 15.20 -1.38
CA GLN A 383 5.94 15.87 -1.80
C GLN A 383 7.13 14.91 -1.82
N LYS A 384 7.24 14.04 -0.81
CA LYS A 384 8.26 12.98 -0.78
C LYS A 384 8.17 12.06 -1.99
N GLU A 385 6.97 11.57 -2.33
CA GLU A 385 6.78 10.74 -3.52
C GLU A 385 7.09 11.50 -4.82
N ALA A 386 6.75 12.78 -4.89
CA ALA A 386 7.06 13.61 -6.05
C ALA A 386 8.58 13.79 -6.20
N ALA A 387 9.30 14.01 -5.11
CA ALA A 387 10.75 14.11 -5.12
C ALA A 387 11.40 12.81 -5.63
N TRP A 388 10.87 11.65 -5.24
CA TRP A 388 11.29 10.36 -5.79
C TRP A 388 11.03 10.25 -7.29
N ALA A 389 9.84 10.63 -7.76
CA ALA A 389 9.51 10.57 -9.18
C ALA A 389 10.46 11.43 -10.04
N ILE A 390 10.78 12.62 -9.55
CA ILE A 390 11.70 13.57 -10.19
C ILE A 390 13.13 13.05 -10.16
N SER A 391 13.62 12.60 -9.00
CA SER A 391 14.99 12.06 -8.88
C SER A 391 15.19 10.81 -9.75
N ASN A 392 14.21 9.90 -9.77
CA ASN A 392 14.26 8.72 -10.65
C ASN A 392 14.33 9.10 -12.13
N LEU A 393 13.57 10.12 -12.55
CA LEU A 393 13.66 10.65 -13.91
C LEU A 393 15.06 11.15 -14.24
N THR A 394 15.72 11.87 -13.33
CA THR A 394 17.10 12.36 -13.56
C THR A 394 18.15 11.25 -13.64
N ILE A 395 17.88 10.09 -13.04
CA ILE A 395 18.78 8.93 -13.04
C ILE A 395 18.59 8.10 -14.33
N GLY A 396 17.34 7.80 -14.67
CA GLY A 396 16.99 6.93 -15.81
C GLY A 396 16.84 7.64 -17.14
N GLY A 397 16.60 8.95 -17.12
CA GLY A 397 16.35 9.77 -18.29
C GLY A 397 17.62 10.10 -19.10
N ASN A 398 17.44 10.53 -20.35
CA ASN A 398 18.50 11.12 -21.16
C ASN A 398 18.57 12.65 -20.98
N LYS A 399 19.55 13.29 -21.64
CA LYS A 399 19.79 14.72 -21.53
C LYS A 399 18.58 15.55 -21.92
N GLU A 400 17.88 15.19 -23.00
CA GLU A 400 16.71 15.91 -23.50
C GLU A 400 15.53 15.81 -22.54
N GLN A 401 15.33 14.64 -21.92
CA GLN A 401 14.29 14.40 -20.93
C GLN A 401 14.52 15.21 -19.64
N VAL A 402 15.78 15.27 -19.19
CA VAL A 402 16.17 16.07 -18.02
C VAL A 402 16.08 17.57 -18.33
N ALA A 403 16.50 18.01 -19.51
CA ALA A 403 16.32 19.40 -19.95
C ALA A 403 14.83 19.79 -19.99
N ARG A 404 13.96 18.91 -20.49
CA ARG A 404 12.51 19.14 -20.46
C ARG A 404 11.99 19.29 -19.03
N LEU A 405 12.45 18.46 -18.11
CA LEU A 405 12.08 18.56 -16.70
C LEU A 405 12.49 19.92 -16.08
N ILE A 406 13.69 20.41 -16.40
CA ILE A 406 14.17 21.74 -15.96
C ILE A 406 13.31 22.86 -16.55
N GLN A 407 12.98 22.77 -17.84
CA GLN A 407 12.11 23.74 -18.54
C GLN A 407 10.69 23.81 -17.95
N GLU A 408 10.18 22.72 -17.35
CA GLU A 408 8.89 22.71 -16.64
C GLU A 408 8.95 23.35 -15.24
N GLY A 409 10.10 23.89 -14.83
CA GLY A 409 10.25 24.66 -13.60
C GLY A 409 10.41 23.82 -12.33
N VAL A 410 11.06 22.66 -12.42
CA VAL A 410 11.27 21.78 -11.24
C VAL A 410 12.20 22.39 -10.19
N ILE A 411 13.14 23.27 -10.59
CA ILE A 411 14.27 23.68 -9.74
C ILE A 411 13.83 24.34 -8.43
N PRO A 412 12.98 25.40 -8.42
CA PRO A 412 12.61 26.04 -7.16
C PRO A 412 11.87 25.09 -6.18
N PRO A 413 10.81 24.35 -6.61
CA PRO A 413 10.14 23.39 -5.74
C PRO A 413 11.06 22.28 -5.21
N PHE A 414 12.05 21.86 -5.99
CA PHE A 414 12.98 20.81 -5.58
C PHE A 414 13.99 21.34 -4.57
N CYS A 415 14.57 22.54 -4.79
CA CYS A 415 15.43 23.21 -3.84
C CYS A 415 14.72 23.55 -2.51
N ASP A 416 13.42 23.86 -2.52
CA ASP A 416 12.64 24.09 -1.29
C ASP A 416 12.61 22.89 -0.34
N LEU A 417 12.68 21.66 -0.87
CA LEU A 417 12.69 20.44 -0.05
C LEU A 417 14.02 20.19 0.68
N LEU A 418 15.10 20.89 0.32
CA LEU A 418 16.39 20.77 1.03
C LEU A 418 16.31 21.23 2.50
N ASN A 419 15.31 22.05 2.83
CA ASN A 419 15.08 22.54 4.20
C ASN A 419 14.25 21.58 5.08
N CYS A 420 13.85 20.41 4.58
CA CYS A 420 13.07 19.47 5.37
C CYS A 420 13.92 18.75 6.43
N LYS A 421 13.28 18.01 7.35
CA LYS A 421 13.99 17.26 8.41
C LYS A 421 14.28 15.80 8.06
N ASP A 422 13.74 15.29 6.95
CA ASP A 422 13.92 13.91 6.53
C ASP A 422 15.20 13.80 5.69
N ALA A 423 16.27 13.31 6.31
CA ALA A 423 17.57 13.12 5.64
C ALA A 423 17.45 12.29 4.34
N THR A 424 16.51 11.34 4.28
CA THR A 424 16.28 10.55 3.06
C THR A 424 15.79 11.44 1.92
N VAL A 425 14.87 12.36 2.21
CA VAL A 425 14.33 13.28 1.19
C VAL A 425 15.41 14.25 0.75
N ILE A 426 16.18 14.82 1.68
CA ILE A 426 17.31 15.70 1.35
C ILE A 426 18.30 15.00 0.42
N GLN A 427 18.69 13.76 0.74
CA GLN A 427 19.61 12.97 -0.09
C GLN A 427 19.05 12.75 -1.51
N VAL A 428 17.77 12.40 -1.64
CA VAL A 428 17.09 12.18 -2.94
C VAL A 428 17.07 13.47 -3.78
N VAL A 429 16.84 14.61 -3.12
CA VAL A 429 16.83 15.92 -3.77
C VAL A 429 18.23 16.32 -4.23
N LEU A 430 19.24 16.22 -3.35
CA LEU A 430 20.62 16.51 -3.72
C LEU A 430 21.13 15.62 -4.84
N ASP A 431 20.82 14.31 -4.81
CA ASP A 431 21.17 13.39 -5.89
C ASP A 431 20.54 13.84 -7.21
N GLY A 432 19.26 14.25 -7.18
CA GLY A 432 18.56 14.76 -8.36
C GLY A 432 19.17 16.05 -8.91
N ILE A 433 19.51 17.02 -8.04
CA ILE A 433 20.16 18.28 -8.42
C ILE A 433 21.53 17.99 -9.05
N ASN A 434 22.34 17.13 -8.43
CA ASN A 434 23.65 16.75 -8.96
C ASN A 434 23.54 16.09 -10.35
N ASN A 435 22.55 15.22 -10.55
CA ASN A 435 22.32 14.60 -11.85
C ASN A 435 21.89 15.63 -12.92
N MET A 436 21.02 16.59 -12.56
CA MET A 436 20.65 17.67 -13.47
C MET A 436 21.88 18.50 -13.87
N LEU A 437 22.72 18.89 -12.91
CA LEU A 437 23.98 19.63 -13.17
C LEU A 437 24.93 18.87 -14.10
N LYS A 438 25.13 17.57 -13.83
CA LYS A 438 25.96 16.70 -14.67
C LYS A 438 25.45 16.59 -16.11
N MET A 439 24.13 16.63 -16.30
CA MET A 439 23.50 16.45 -17.62
C MET A 439 23.29 17.75 -18.39
N ALA A 440 23.35 18.92 -17.72
CA ALA A 440 23.12 20.23 -18.34
C ALA A 440 24.08 20.51 -19.51
N GLY A 441 25.34 20.07 -19.42
CA GLY A 441 26.36 20.33 -20.44
C GLY A 441 26.53 21.84 -20.67
N PRO A 442 26.34 22.38 -21.88
CA PRO A 442 26.50 23.83 -22.14
C PRO A 442 25.55 24.73 -21.34
N GLU A 443 24.43 24.21 -20.85
CA GLU A 443 23.44 24.99 -20.09
C GLU A 443 23.71 24.97 -18.57
N VAL A 444 24.85 24.44 -18.13
CA VAL A 444 25.17 24.29 -16.70
C VAL A 444 25.17 25.63 -15.96
N GLU A 445 25.73 26.69 -16.55
CA GLU A 445 25.72 28.03 -15.96
C GLU A 445 24.30 28.57 -15.79
N THR A 446 23.42 28.33 -16.76
CA THR A 446 22.01 28.72 -16.67
C THR A 446 21.32 27.97 -15.52
N LEU A 447 21.59 26.67 -15.37
CA LEU A 447 21.06 25.88 -14.27
C LEU A 447 21.61 26.33 -12.91
N CYS A 448 22.91 26.67 -12.81
CA CYS A 448 23.50 27.24 -11.60
C CYS A 448 22.80 28.55 -11.21
N ASN A 449 22.60 29.45 -12.17
CA ASN A 449 21.88 30.71 -11.93
C ASN A 449 20.44 30.46 -11.45
N MET A 450 19.71 29.50 -12.05
CA MET A 450 18.36 29.13 -11.59
C MET A 450 18.36 28.60 -10.14
N ILE A 451 19.38 27.84 -9.75
CA ILE A 451 19.54 27.33 -8.38
C ILE A 451 19.84 28.50 -7.43
N GLU A 452 20.71 29.43 -7.81
CA GLU A 452 21.04 30.61 -7.01
C GLU A 452 19.85 31.57 -6.82
N GLU A 453 19.13 31.88 -7.90
CA GLU A 453 17.96 32.78 -7.89
C GLU A 453 16.82 32.29 -6.97
N CYS A 454 16.75 30.98 -6.72
CA CYS A 454 15.74 30.38 -5.83
C CYS A 454 16.27 30.10 -4.41
N SER A 455 17.41 30.70 -4.04
CA SER A 455 18.15 30.45 -2.79
C SER A 455 18.49 28.97 -2.59
N GLY A 456 18.60 28.21 -3.67
CA GLY A 456 18.99 26.80 -3.65
C GLY A 456 20.45 26.64 -3.25
N LEU A 457 21.33 27.55 -3.70
CA LEU A 457 22.76 27.54 -3.34
C LEU A 457 22.96 27.67 -1.82
N ASP A 458 22.33 28.67 -1.19
CA ASP A 458 22.38 28.87 0.27
C ASP A 458 21.95 27.62 1.05
N LYS A 459 20.90 26.93 0.55
CA LYS A 459 20.39 25.70 1.17
C LYS A 459 21.38 24.54 1.01
N ILE A 460 22.04 24.41 -0.15
CA ILE A 460 23.08 23.40 -0.37
C ILE A 460 24.30 23.70 0.52
N GLU A 461 24.69 24.95 0.66
CA GLU A 461 25.80 25.37 1.53
C GLU A 461 25.51 25.04 3.00
N ALA A 462 24.29 25.31 3.48
CA ALA A 462 23.88 24.94 4.83
C ALA A 462 24.02 23.43 5.10
N LEU A 463 23.81 22.58 4.08
CA LEU A 463 23.94 21.13 4.18
C LEU A 463 25.40 20.64 4.29
N GLN A 464 26.39 21.51 4.08
CA GLN A 464 27.79 21.18 4.40
C GLN A 464 28.04 21.03 5.92
N ASN A 465 27.08 21.42 6.76
CA ASN A 465 27.13 21.22 8.21
C ASN A 465 26.18 20.10 8.68
N HIS A 466 25.63 19.30 7.76
CA HIS A 466 24.65 18.27 8.09
C HIS A 466 25.29 17.04 8.76
N ASP A 467 24.64 16.48 9.79
CA ASP A 467 25.15 15.34 10.57
C ASP A 467 25.37 14.05 9.73
N ASN A 468 24.54 13.87 8.70
CA ASN A 468 24.70 12.77 7.75
C ASN A 468 25.86 13.07 6.78
N ILE A 469 26.90 12.22 6.88
CA ILE A 469 28.14 12.30 6.09
C ILE A 469 27.89 12.24 4.59
N GLU A 470 26.91 11.46 4.12
CA GLU A 470 26.60 11.34 2.69
C GLU A 470 26.03 12.65 2.12
N ILE A 471 25.12 13.28 2.88
CA ILE A 471 24.53 14.58 2.54
C ILE A 471 25.60 15.66 2.54
N TYR A 472 26.42 15.70 3.60
CA TYR A 472 27.54 16.63 3.73
C TYR A 472 28.48 16.55 2.52
N LYS A 473 28.96 15.34 2.19
CA LYS A 473 29.91 15.14 1.09
C LYS A 473 29.30 15.54 -0.24
N LEU A 474 28.07 15.13 -0.51
CA LEU A 474 27.42 15.45 -1.77
C LEU A 474 27.17 16.95 -1.92
N ALA A 475 26.77 17.65 -0.85
CA ALA A 475 26.63 19.10 -0.87
C ALA A 475 27.98 19.80 -1.11
N TYR A 476 29.04 19.32 -0.46
CA TYR A 476 30.40 19.81 -0.70
C TYR A 476 30.84 19.65 -2.15
N ASP A 477 30.69 18.44 -2.70
CA ASP A 477 31.07 18.13 -4.09
C ASP A 477 30.30 19.00 -5.10
N ILE A 478 29.01 19.26 -4.87
CA ILE A 478 28.20 20.13 -5.75
C ILE A 478 28.74 21.56 -5.73
N ILE A 479 29.07 22.10 -4.55
CA ILE A 479 29.59 23.46 -4.43
C ILE A 479 30.97 23.57 -5.08
N GLU A 480 31.88 22.66 -4.76
CA GLU A 480 33.24 22.64 -5.30
C GLU A 480 33.25 22.50 -6.84
N GLN A 481 32.33 21.71 -7.39
CA GLN A 481 32.34 21.45 -8.82
C GLN A 481 31.66 22.55 -9.65
N TYR A 482 30.63 23.21 -9.13
CA TYR A 482 29.74 24.05 -9.94
C TYR A 482 29.62 25.51 -9.47
N PHE A 483 30.06 25.84 -8.24
CA PHE A 483 29.85 27.16 -7.64
C PHE A 483 31.10 27.81 -7.04
N SER A 484 32.18 27.05 -6.77
CA SER A 484 33.47 27.64 -6.44
C SER A 484 34.21 28.03 -7.71
N GLY A 485 34.08 29.28 -8.12
CA GLY A 485 34.80 29.81 -9.28
C GLY A 485 36.32 29.75 -9.07
N ASP A 486 37.01 29.03 -9.95
CA ASP A 486 38.29 29.55 -10.45
C ASP A 486 37.90 30.71 -11.38
N GLY A 487 38.21 31.93 -10.95
CA GLY A 487 38.00 33.11 -11.77
C GLY A 487 38.67 32.94 -13.13
N GLU A 488 37.97 33.32 -14.18
CA GLU A 488 38.64 34.09 -15.22
C GLU A 488 39.11 35.39 -14.54
N ASP A 489 40.27 35.33 -13.87
CA ASP A 489 41.07 36.50 -13.58
C ASP A 489 41.36 37.15 -14.92
N ASP A 490 40.61 38.20 -15.30
CA ASP A 490 40.99 39.10 -16.37
C ASP A 490 42.36 39.70 -15.97
N PRO A 491 43.46 39.31 -16.63
CA PRO A 491 44.79 39.74 -16.23
C PRO A 491 45.01 41.25 -16.45
N ASN A 492 44.00 41.98 -16.97
CA ASN A 492 44.04 43.42 -17.16
C ASN A 492 43.58 44.25 -15.94
N LEU A 493 43.10 43.62 -14.85
CA LEU A 493 42.66 44.33 -13.65
C LEU A 493 43.72 44.45 -12.54
N VAL A 494 44.95 43.98 -12.78
CA VAL A 494 46.05 44.11 -11.82
C VAL A 494 46.80 45.43 -12.07
N PRO A 495 46.80 46.41 -11.15
CA PRO A 495 47.62 47.60 -11.29
C PRO A 495 49.10 47.20 -11.16
N SER A 496 49.90 47.46 -12.18
CA SER A 496 51.35 47.30 -12.12
C SER A 496 51.95 48.30 -11.15
N ALA A 497 52.39 47.83 -9.98
CA ALA A 497 53.16 48.64 -9.04
C ALA A 497 54.63 48.71 -9.48
N ALA A 498 55.06 49.89 -9.95
CA ALA A 498 56.47 50.25 -10.06
C ALA A 498 56.72 51.52 -9.25
N ASP A 499 57.63 51.43 -8.28
CA ASP A 499 58.26 52.54 -7.54
C ASP A 499 57.33 53.59 -6.89
N GLY A 500 56.37 53.12 -6.09
CA GLY A 500 55.82 53.91 -4.98
C GLY A 500 54.75 54.96 -5.31
N GLU A 501 54.29 55.05 -6.56
CA GLU A 501 53.08 55.82 -6.92
C GLU A 501 52.08 54.94 -7.68
N PHE A 502 50.81 54.99 -7.29
CA PHE A 502 49.72 54.34 -8.03
C PHE A 502 49.44 55.13 -9.31
N ASN A 503 49.77 54.56 -10.46
CA ASN A 503 49.46 55.17 -11.76
C ASN A 503 48.26 54.45 -12.38
N PHE A 504 47.14 55.16 -12.51
CA PHE A 504 45.98 54.67 -13.26
C PHE A 504 46.14 55.04 -14.74
N ASP A 505 45.85 54.11 -15.63
CA ASP A 505 45.91 54.31 -17.08
C ASP A 505 44.96 55.46 -17.51
N PRO A 506 45.44 56.54 -18.15
CA PRO A 506 44.60 57.66 -18.57
C PRO A 506 43.65 57.33 -19.74
N ASN A 507 43.63 56.10 -20.26
CA ASN A 507 42.78 55.70 -21.39
C ASN A 507 41.42 55.07 -21.02
N THR A 508 41.00 55.08 -19.75
CA THR A 508 39.59 54.79 -19.45
C THR A 508 38.69 55.91 -19.97
N ASN A 509 38.04 55.65 -21.11
CA ASN A 509 36.96 56.46 -21.66
C ASN A 509 35.86 56.62 -20.59
N ILE A 510 35.82 57.77 -19.94
CA ILE A 510 34.73 58.19 -19.06
C ILE A 510 33.49 58.42 -19.92
N PRO A 511 32.37 57.69 -19.73
CA PRO A 511 31.11 58.02 -20.39
C PRO A 511 30.58 59.34 -19.83
N ASN A 512 30.62 60.38 -20.65
CA ASN A 512 30.06 61.71 -20.37
C ASN A 512 28.52 61.67 -20.51
N GLU A 513 27.80 61.07 -19.57
CA GLU A 513 26.37 61.34 -19.41
C GLU A 513 26.04 61.59 -17.93
N GLY A 514 25.84 62.86 -17.60
CA GLY A 514 25.52 63.34 -16.26
C GLY A 514 24.11 62.94 -15.82
N PHE A 515 24.00 62.56 -14.56
CA PHE A 515 22.73 62.34 -13.87
C PHE A 515 21.91 63.63 -13.79
N LYS A 516 20.66 63.59 -14.27
CA LYS A 516 19.65 64.61 -13.96
C LYS A 516 18.81 64.13 -12.77
N PHE A 517 18.82 64.94 -11.71
CA PHE A 517 17.93 64.79 -10.54
C PHE A 517 16.49 65.22 -10.86
#